data_AF-A0A2V6IVB5-F1
#
_entry.id   AF-A0A2V6IVB5-F1
#
_cell.length_a   1.000
_cell.length_b   1.000
_cell.length_c   1.000
_cell.angle_alpha   90.00
_cell.angle_beta   90.00
_cell.angle_gamma   90.00
#
_symmetry.space_group_name_H-M   'P 1'
#
loop_
_entity.id
_entity.type
_entity.pdbx_description
1 polymer ?
#
loop_
_entity_poly.entity_id
_entity_poly.type
_entity_poly.pdbx_seq_one_letter_code
_entity_poly.pdbx_strand_id
1 'polypeptide(L)'
;MLEPRTSSPEACLDTIRQLRATGIPAGVMVAPIIPGLTDHEVPKILEACAEAGAQFAGYTIVRLPWAVAPLFEHWLDEHFPDRKEKVLGRIRHLRGNRLNNSQWHRRMTGEGIFAEQIASLFEVGCRRAGIGTRPKLWTAAFRRTREQLTLF
;
A
#
# COMPACT_ATOMS: atom_id res chain seq x y z
N MET A 1 -4.03 5.71 -16.30
CA MET A 1 -4.38 4.50 -15.52
C MET A 1 -3.11 3.67 -15.37
N LEU A 2 -2.62 3.44 -14.14
CA LEU A 2 -1.31 2.78 -13.91
C LEU A 2 -1.37 1.25 -14.08
N GLU A 3 -2.55 0.65 -13.89
CA GLU A 3 -2.72 -0.81 -13.89
C GLU A 3 -3.91 -1.25 -14.78
N PRO A 4 -3.78 -1.20 -16.12
CA PRO A 4 -4.90 -1.41 -17.05
C PRO A 4 -5.50 -2.83 -17.07
N ARG A 5 -4.85 -3.81 -16.43
CA ARG A 5 -5.23 -5.22 -16.44
C ARG A 5 -5.68 -5.74 -15.07
N THR A 6 -5.76 -4.88 -14.06
CA THR A 6 -6.22 -5.26 -12.73
C THR A 6 -7.73 -5.09 -12.61
N SER A 7 -8.33 -5.81 -11.65
CA SER A 7 -9.75 -5.66 -11.34
C SER A 7 -10.08 -4.20 -11.02
N SER A 8 -11.28 -3.77 -11.39
CA SER A 8 -11.73 -2.42 -11.07
C SER A 8 -11.82 -2.22 -9.54
N PRO A 9 -11.70 -0.99 -9.04
CA PRO A 9 -11.89 -0.70 -7.62
C PRO A 9 -13.21 -1.25 -7.06
N GLU A 10 -14.29 -1.18 -7.85
CA GLU A 10 -15.62 -1.67 -7.46
C GLU A 10 -15.62 -3.19 -7.26
N ALA A 11 -14.96 -3.93 -8.16
CA ALA A 11 -14.83 -5.39 -8.05
C ALA A 11 -13.97 -5.79 -6.82
N CYS A 12 -12.92 -5.02 -6.51
CA CYS A 12 -12.14 -5.22 -5.29
C CYS A 12 -12.99 -4.99 -4.03
N LEU A 13 -13.79 -3.94 -3.98
CA LEU A 13 -14.70 -3.67 -2.85
C LEU A 13 -15.77 -4.76 -2.73
N ASP A 14 -16.33 -5.23 -3.84
CA ASP A 14 -17.32 -6.31 -3.84
C ASP A 14 -16.74 -7.63 -3.30
N THR A 15 -15.49 -7.93 -3.65
CA THR A 15 -14.77 -9.07 -3.08
C THR A 15 -14.68 -8.99 -1.56
N ILE A 16 -14.39 -7.80 -1.00
CA ILE A 16 -14.37 -7.59 0.45
C ILE A 16 -15.75 -7.89 1.03
N ARG A 17 -16.84 -7.37 0.44
CA ARG A 17 -18.21 -7.61 0.92
C ARG A 17 -18.54 -9.11 0.96
N GLN A 18 -18.23 -9.84 -0.11
CA GLN A 18 -18.51 -11.27 -0.20
C GLN A 18 -17.73 -12.09 0.84
N LEU A 19 -16.44 -11.79 1.03
CA LEU A 19 -15.64 -12.44 2.08
C LEU A 19 -16.21 -12.17 3.47
N ARG A 20 -16.61 -10.92 3.75
CA ARG A 20 -17.19 -10.54 5.03
C ARG A 20 -18.55 -11.18 5.28
N ALA A 21 -19.40 -11.28 4.25
CA ALA A 21 -20.71 -11.92 4.33
C ALA A 21 -20.61 -13.41 4.74
N THR A 22 -19.50 -14.07 4.40
CA THR A 22 -19.23 -15.47 4.77
C THR A 22 -18.41 -15.63 6.06
N GLY A 23 -18.13 -14.52 6.76
CA GLY A 23 -17.40 -14.52 8.03
C GLY A 23 -15.87 -14.54 7.88
N ILE A 24 -15.32 -14.51 6.66
CA ILE A 24 -13.88 -14.49 6.42
C ILE A 24 -13.31 -13.11 6.78
N PRO A 25 -12.25 -13.01 7.61
CA PRO A 25 -11.61 -11.74 7.89
C PRO A 25 -10.95 -11.15 6.64
N ALA A 26 -11.25 -9.89 6.34
CA ALA A 26 -10.73 -9.20 5.16
C ALA A 26 -10.10 -7.85 5.55
N GLY A 27 -9.10 -7.43 4.80
CA GLY A 27 -8.43 -6.16 4.96
C GLY A 27 -7.80 -5.68 3.66
N VAL A 28 -7.33 -4.44 3.65
CA VAL A 28 -6.84 -3.77 2.44
C VAL A 28 -5.37 -3.37 2.56
N MET A 29 -4.66 -3.36 1.43
CA MET A 29 -3.35 -2.76 1.29
C MET A 29 -3.46 -1.52 0.40
N VAL A 30 -3.36 -0.33 0.98
CA VAL A 30 -3.34 0.93 0.24
C VAL A 30 -1.92 1.13 -0.32
N ALA A 31 -1.69 0.66 -1.53
CA ALA A 31 -0.36 0.64 -2.13
C ALA A 31 -0.39 0.68 -3.67
N PRO A 32 0.64 1.27 -4.30
CA PRO A 32 1.62 2.16 -3.69
C PRO A 32 1.05 3.57 -3.46
N ILE A 33 1.31 4.15 -2.29
CA ILE A 33 1.10 5.59 -2.08
C ILE A 33 2.21 6.35 -2.81
N ILE A 34 1.83 7.29 -3.67
CA ILE A 34 2.73 8.17 -4.42
C ILE A 34 2.67 9.56 -3.77
N PRO A 35 3.71 10.00 -3.03
CA PRO A 35 3.72 11.26 -2.31
C PRO A 35 3.52 12.46 -3.25
N GLY A 36 2.56 13.33 -2.96
CA GLY A 36 2.20 14.47 -3.80
C GLY A 36 1.35 14.15 -5.01
N LEU A 37 0.94 12.89 -5.17
CA LEU A 37 0.03 12.46 -6.22
C LEU A 37 -1.20 11.74 -5.66
N THR A 38 -1.04 10.66 -4.89
CA THR A 38 -2.16 9.83 -4.39
C THR A 38 -2.28 9.79 -2.87
N ASP A 39 -1.32 10.39 -2.14
CA ASP A 39 -1.33 10.48 -0.68
C ASP A 39 -2.61 11.10 -0.10
N HIS A 40 -3.15 12.13 -0.76
CA HIS A 40 -4.38 12.79 -0.36
C HIS A 40 -5.65 11.92 -0.49
N GLU A 41 -5.61 10.84 -1.27
CA GLU A 41 -6.75 9.95 -1.52
C GLU A 41 -6.92 8.88 -0.43
N VAL A 42 -5.89 8.68 0.40
CA VAL A 42 -5.83 7.63 1.43
C VAL A 42 -7.07 7.61 2.33
N PRO A 43 -7.55 8.72 2.92
CA PRO A 43 -8.72 8.68 3.80
C PRO A 43 -9.98 8.19 3.09
N LYS A 44 -10.21 8.62 1.84
CA LYS A 44 -11.39 8.25 1.05
C LYS A 44 -11.35 6.76 0.65
N ILE A 45 -10.17 6.26 0.31
CA ILE A 45 -9.98 4.83 0.03
C ILE A 45 -10.29 4.00 1.28
N LEU A 46 -9.80 4.41 2.44
CA LEU A 46 -10.04 3.70 3.71
C LEU A 46 -11.52 3.70 4.09
N GLU A 47 -12.21 4.83 3.91
CA GLU A 47 -13.66 4.94 4.13
C GLU A 47 -14.44 3.95 3.25
N ALA A 48 -14.21 3.95 1.94
CA ALA A 48 -14.87 3.01 1.03
C ALA A 48 -14.56 1.54 1.35
N CYS A 49 -13.33 1.25 1.78
CA CYS A 49 -12.95 -0.10 2.19
C CYS A 49 -13.65 -0.53 3.49
N ALA A 50 -13.79 0.38 4.45
CA ALA A 50 -14.50 0.12 5.69
C ALA A 50 -15.99 -0.12 5.44
N GLU A 51 -16.62 0.67 4.56
CA GLU A 51 -18.01 0.46 4.12
C GLU A 51 -18.21 -0.90 3.46
N ALA A 52 -17.19 -1.41 2.73
CA ALA A 52 -17.19 -2.77 2.18
C ALA A 52 -16.95 -3.86 3.25
N GLY A 53 -16.59 -3.49 4.47
CA GLY A 53 -16.40 -4.39 5.61
C GLY A 53 -14.94 -4.76 5.92
N ALA A 54 -13.97 -4.03 5.36
CA ALA A 54 -12.55 -4.24 5.69
C ALA A 54 -12.30 -4.00 7.19
N GLN A 55 -11.63 -4.93 7.85
CA GLN A 55 -11.41 -4.91 9.30
C GLN A 55 -10.03 -4.40 9.70
N PHE A 56 -9.08 -4.47 8.77
CA PHE A 56 -7.70 -4.02 8.98
C PHE A 56 -7.14 -3.44 7.67
N ALA A 57 -6.13 -2.60 7.79
CA ALA A 57 -5.46 -2.04 6.62
C ALA A 57 -3.94 -1.97 6.82
N GLY A 58 -3.20 -1.92 5.72
CA GLY A 58 -1.81 -1.52 5.67
C GLY A 58 -1.55 -0.58 4.50
N TYR A 59 -0.37 0.01 4.44
CA TYR A 59 0.05 0.79 3.28
C TYR A 59 1.52 0.54 2.94
N THR A 60 1.90 0.88 1.71
CA THR A 60 3.31 1.05 1.34
C THR A 60 3.46 2.27 0.46
N ILE A 61 4.59 2.96 0.57
CA ILE A 61 4.97 4.05 -0.33
C ILE A 61 5.65 3.44 -1.56
N VAL A 62 5.44 4.06 -2.72
CA VAL A 62 6.06 3.68 -4.00
C VAL A 62 7.56 3.40 -3.85
N ARG A 63 8.01 2.36 -4.55
CA ARG A 63 9.41 1.93 -4.59
C ARG A 63 9.87 1.98 -6.02
N LEU A 64 11.07 2.52 -6.23
CA LEU A 64 11.66 2.71 -7.55
C LEU A 64 13.00 1.96 -7.68
N PRO A 65 13.02 0.62 -7.52
CA PRO A 65 14.26 -0.14 -7.63
C PRO A 65 14.76 -0.19 -9.08
N TRP A 66 16.06 0.06 -9.29
CA TRP A 66 16.76 -0.18 -10.56
C TRP A 66 16.03 0.43 -11.76
N ALA A 67 15.66 -0.40 -12.75
CA ALA A 67 14.98 0.00 -13.97
C ALA A 67 13.59 0.62 -13.76
N VAL A 68 12.98 0.48 -12.57
CA VAL A 68 11.67 1.08 -12.29
C VAL A 68 11.76 2.60 -12.15
N ALA A 69 12.88 3.13 -11.65
CA ALA A 69 13.06 4.58 -11.50
C ALA A 69 12.93 5.35 -12.84
N PRO A 70 13.71 5.03 -13.89
CA PRO A 70 13.61 5.75 -15.16
C PRO A 70 12.24 5.57 -15.83
N LEU A 71 11.61 4.39 -15.69
CA LEU A 71 10.25 4.17 -16.21
C LEU A 71 9.22 5.05 -15.52
N PHE A 72 9.32 5.21 -14.19
CA PHE A 72 8.42 6.06 -13.43
C PHE A 72 8.65 7.55 -13.73
N GLU A 73 9.91 7.96 -13.92
CA GLU A 73 10.23 9.33 -14.34
C GLU A 73 9.63 9.66 -15.71
N HIS A 74 9.76 8.75 -16.67
CA HIS A 74 9.16 8.92 -18.00
C HIS A 74 7.63 8.96 -17.93
N TRP A 75 7.02 8.10 -17.11
CA TRP A 75 5.58 8.13 -16.88
C TRP A 75 5.10 9.46 -16.25
N LEU A 76 5.90 10.05 -15.36
CA LEU A 76 5.61 11.39 -14.82
C LEU A 76 5.75 12.48 -15.89
N ASP A 77 6.73 12.38 -16.80
CA ASP A 77 6.86 13.32 -17.93
C ASP A 77 5.61 13.29 -18.82
N GLU A 78 5.09 12.10 -19.10
CA GLU A 78 3.94 11.92 -20.00
C GLU A 78 2.62 12.38 -19.37
N HIS A 79 2.37 12.05 -18.09
CA HIS A 79 1.05 12.23 -17.48
C HIS A 79 0.96 13.36 -16.46
N PHE A 80 2.07 13.72 -15.81
CA PHE A 80 2.09 14.71 -14.72
C PHE A 80 3.33 15.61 -14.75
N PRO A 81 3.67 16.24 -15.89
CA PRO A 81 4.93 16.98 -16.06
C PRO A 81 5.07 18.09 -15.01
N ASP A 82 3.99 18.83 -14.74
CA ASP A 82 3.98 19.93 -13.76
C ASP A 82 4.19 19.49 -12.31
N ARG A 83 4.00 18.19 -12.01
CA ARG A 83 4.16 17.62 -10.66
C ARG A 83 5.41 16.76 -10.53
N LYS A 84 6.11 16.47 -11.62
CA LYS A 84 7.25 15.53 -11.64
C LYS A 84 8.30 15.87 -10.57
N GLU A 85 8.83 17.09 -10.60
CA GLU A 85 9.89 17.50 -9.67
C GLU A 85 9.44 17.45 -8.21
N LYS A 86 8.17 17.81 -7.94
CA LYS A 86 7.59 17.71 -6.60
C LYS A 86 7.50 16.26 -6.13
N VAL A 87 7.01 15.35 -6.97
CA VAL A 87 6.86 13.93 -6.65
C VAL A 87 8.22 13.29 -6.42
N LEU A 88 9.16 13.46 -7.36
CA LEU A 88 10.52 12.92 -7.24
C LEU A 88 11.28 13.51 -6.05
N GLY A 89 11.13 14.81 -5.78
CA GLY A 89 11.70 15.47 -4.62
C GLY A 89 11.19 14.88 -3.30
N ARG A 90 9.87 14.64 -3.18
CA ARG A 90 9.29 13.98 -2.00
C ARG A 90 9.78 12.55 -1.84
N ILE A 91 9.87 11.79 -2.92
CA ILE A 91 10.42 10.43 -2.90
C ILE A 91 11.88 10.46 -2.43
N ARG A 92 12.70 11.40 -2.92
CA ARG A 92 14.08 11.59 -2.46
C ARG A 92 14.16 11.88 -0.96
N HIS A 93 13.31 12.77 -0.44
CA HIS A 93 13.26 13.04 1.00
C HIS A 93 12.92 11.80 1.83
N LEU A 94 11.96 10.99 1.39
CA LEU A 94 11.53 9.76 2.06
C LEU A 94 12.57 8.64 2.06
N ARG A 95 13.67 8.80 1.31
CA ARG A 95 14.62 7.75 0.98
C ARG A 95 16.08 8.20 1.16
N GLY A 96 16.33 9.27 1.91
CA GLY A 96 17.69 9.76 2.17
C GLY A 96 18.40 10.32 0.94
N ASN A 97 17.70 11.17 0.18
CA ASN A 97 18.16 11.81 -1.05
C ASN A 97 18.41 10.85 -2.24
N ARG A 98 17.71 9.71 -2.26
CA ARG A 98 17.76 8.68 -3.33
C ARG A 98 16.36 8.37 -3.81
N LEU A 99 16.19 7.76 -4.99
CA LEU A 99 14.86 7.32 -5.43
C LEU A 99 14.42 5.99 -4.82
N ASN A 100 15.35 5.25 -4.23
CA ASN A 100 15.08 3.96 -3.61
C ASN A 100 15.97 3.72 -2.39
N ASN A 101 15.41 3.00 -1.41
CA ASN A 101 16.13 2.50 -0.25
C ASN A 101 15.74 1.03 -0.03
N SER A 102 16.73 0.13 -0.05
CA SER A 102 16.51 -1.32 0.11
C SER A 102 16.47 -1.79 1.56
N GLN A 103 16.84 -0.94 2.51
CA GLN A 103 16.90 -1.30 3.93
C GLN A 103 15.56 -1.80 4.43
N TRP A 104 15.62 -2.89 5.20
CA TRP A 104 14.45 -3.46 5.84
C TRP A 104 13.76 -2.42 6.75
N HIS A 105 12.43 -2.52 6.88
CA HIS A 105 11.51 -1.52 7.45
C HIS A 105 11.43 -0.18 6.70
N ARG A 106 12.55 0.43 6.29
CA ARG A 106 12.55 1.74 5.61
C ARG A 106 12.05 1.68 4.17
N ARG A 107 12.27 0.56 3.49
CA ARG A 107 11.89 0.39 2.07
C ARG A 107 10.39 0.54 1.80
N MET A 108 9.54 0.26 2.79
CA MET A 108 8.08 0.28 2.62
C MET A 108 7.46 1.61 3.09
N THR A 109 7.94 2.20 4.18
CA THR A 109 7.33 3.37 4.82
C THR A 109 8.12 4.66 4.61
N GLY A 110 9.41 4.58 4.34
CA GLY A 110 10.30 5.75 4.27
C GLY A 110 10.68 6.29 5.64
N GLU A 111 11.33 7.45 5.62
CA GLU A 111 11.82 8.17 6.78
C GLU A 111 11.60 9.69 6.65
N GLY A 112 11.63 10.39 7.79
CA GLY A 112 11.47 11.84 7.86
C GLY A 112 10.02 12.33 7.80
N ILE A 113 9.86 13.65 7.75
CA ILE A 113 8.58 14.34 7.97
C ILE A 113 7.46 13.90 7.02
N PHE A 114 7.77 13.64 5.74
CA PHE A 114 6.75 13.17 4.79
C PHE A 114 6.29 11.75 5.10
N ALA A 115 7.16 10.89 5.63
CA ALA A 115 6.79 9.52 6.03
C ALA A 115 5.85 9.58 7.23
N GLU A 116 6.19 10.43 8.21
CA GLU A 116 5.37 10.67 9.41
C GLU A 116 4.01 11.26 9.06
N GLN A 117 3.94 12.19 8.10
CA GLN A 117 2.69 12.75 7.59
C GLN A 117 1.81 11.69 6.93
N ILE A 118 2.38 10.85 6.07
CA ILE A 118 1.63 9.76 5.41
C ILE A 118 1.16 8.74 6.45
N ALA A 119 2.02 8.37 7.40
CA ALA A 119 1.68 7.46 8.50
C ALA A 119 0.52 8.02 9.34
N SER A 120 0.61 9.30 9.74
CA SER A 120 -0.42 9.98 10.52
C SER A 120 -1.74 10.07 9.77
N LEU A 121 -1.70 10.43 8.48
CA LEU A 121 -2.90 10.50 7.63
C LEU A 121 -3.57 9.12 7.52
N PHE A 122 -2.78 8.06 7.34
CA PHE A 122 -3.26 6.69 7.27
C PHE A 122 -3.87 6.23 8.62
N GLU A 123 -3.17 6.45 9.73
CA GLU A 123 -3.62 6.07 11.08
C GLU A 123 -4.93 6.80 11.47
N VAL A 124 -4.99 8.11 11.23
CA VAL A 124 -6.20 8.89 11.47
C VAL A 124 -7.33 8.43 10.54
N GLY A 125 -7.03 8.14 9.27
CA GLY A 125 -7.99 7.58 8.32
C GLY A 125 -8.59 6.26 8.82
N CYS A 126 -7.75 5.31 9.23
CA CYS A 126 -8.20 4.04 9.80
C CYS A 126 -9.06 4.25 11.04
N ARG A 127 -8.62 5.11 11.97
CA ARG A 127 -9.37 5.40 13.20
C ARG A 127 -10.75 5.99 12.89
N ARG A 128 -10.84 6.91 11.93
CA ARG A 128 -12.11 7.54 11.54
C ARG A 128 -13.04 6.57 10.83
N ALA A 129 -12.50 5.70 9.99
CA ALA A 129 -13.24 4.68 9.25
C ALA A 129 -13.61 3.46 10.11
N GLY A 130 -13.12 3.37 11.36
CA GLY A 130 -13.37 2.21 12.23
C GLY A 130 -12.56 0.96 11.86
N ILE A 131 -11.50 1.10 11.07
CA ILE A 131 -10.60 0.01 10.70
C ILE A 131 -9.67 -0.30 11.87
N GLY A 132 -9.69 -1.56 12.32
CA GLY A 132 -8.94 -2.05 13.45
C GLY A 132 -7.58 -2.67 13.09
N THR A 133 -7.05 -3.44 14.03
CA THR A 133 -5.78 -4.17 13.87
C THR A 133 -5.97 -5.49 13.14
N ARG A 134 -4.87 -6.04 12.61
CA ARG A 134 -4.88 -7.34 11.95
C ARG A 134 -5.36 -8.44 12.90
N PRO A 135 -6.18 -9.39 12.42
CA PRO A 135 -6.61 -10.52 13.23
C PRO A 135 -5.41 -11.39 13.62
N LYS A 136 -5.52 -12.07 14.76
CA LYS A 136 -4.53 -13.05 15.18
C LYS A 136 -4.50 -14.19 14.16
N LEU A 137 -3.30 -14.57 13.73
CA LEU A 137 -3.12 -15.69 12.80
C LEU A 137 -3.70 -16.97 13.42
N TRP A 138 -4.58 -17.63 12.66
CA TRP A 138 -5.06 -18.94 13.02
C TRP A 138 -4.01 -19.98 12.65
N THR A 139 -3.32 -20.51 13.67
CA THR A 139 -2.23 -21.48 13.48
C THR A 139 -2.65 -22.91 13.81
N ALA A 140 -3.94 -23.19 14.04
CA ALA A 140 -4.35 -24.51 14.52
C ALA A 140 -4.17 -25.62 13.47
N ALA A 141 -4.29 -25.32 12.17
CA ALA A 141 -3.93 -26.26 11.10
C ALA A 141 -2.47 -26.13 10.62
N PHE A 142 -1.67 -25.25 11.20
CA PHE A 142 -0.28 -25.07 10.78
C PHE A 142 0.54 -26.28 11.18
N ARG A 143 1.05 -27.02 10.20
CA ARG A 143 1.96 -28.15 10.40
C ARG A 143 3.37 -27.74 10.00
N ARG A 144 4.30 -27.75 10.96
CA ARG A 144 5.72 -27.56 10.67
C ARG A 144 6.33 -28.92 10.31
N THR A 145 6.33 -29.28 9.03
CA THR A 145 7.13 -30.41 8.54
C THR A 145 8.61 -30.06 8.70
N ARG A 146 9.32 -30.84 9.53
CA ARG A 146 10.78 -30.77 9.65
C ARG A 146 11.49 -31.67 8.65
N GLU A 147 10.73 -32.48 7.92
CA GLU A 147 11.22 -33.31 6.84
C GLU A 147 11.31 -32.47 5.58
N GLN A 148 12.50 -32.46 4.97
CA GLN A 148 12.70 -31.88 3.66
C GLN A 148 11.87 -32.69 2.66
N LEU A 149 10.95 -32.04 1.96
CA LEU A 149 10.20 -32.67 0.87
C LEU A 149 11.21 -33.30 -0.10
N THR A 150 11.11 -34.60 -0.34
CA THR A 150 11.93 -35.26 -1.35
C THR A 150 11.52 -34.71 -2.71
N LEU A 151 12.50 -34.22 -3.46
CA LEU A 151 12.31 -34.00 -4.89
C LEU A 151 12.38 -35.38 -5.54
N PHE A 152 11.24 -35.82 -6.07
CA PHE A 152 10.98 -37.13 -6.66
C PHE A 152 10.79 -38.26 -5.65
#